data_AF-A0A0S2KA81-F1
#
_entry.id   AF-A0A0S2KA81-F1
#
_cell.length_a   1.000
_cell.length_b   1.000
_cell.length_c   1.000
_cell.angle_alpha   90.00
_cell.angle_beta   90.00
_cell.angle_gamma   90.00
#
_symmetry.space_group_name_H-M   'P 1'
#
loop_
_entity.id
_entity.type
_entity.pdbx_description
1 polymer ?
#
loop_
_entity_poly.entity_id
_entity_poly.type
_entity_poly.pdbx_seq_one_letter_code
_entity_poly.pdbx_strand_id
1 'polypeptide(L)'
;MKTDQPNSSHSLFSVFFWGSIYTMIAITLGLLLLSVWQSQKPTPAGGETIQFGAAVVVSPEPPAEIESGTLRRYFRQANQQAFQASAAALDQLLIELYAPVYAGISDYADFHYSIRGEYTELASAAIGQIGDSMQQIMFAGFDERLNRTSAILDSTYASVFQTALTEAIQNELPEGLQLESLGSITRTAIDSATSRAQVTVPVATATASVGGFAMAKILSKKVATKVAAKAALKGGTSVLGGTGAGAAAGAVFGPVGSAVGAVIGGVSAWLAADAVIIGIDEHFNRDEFESQLSDLVDENKAQLQAHLLTSLAAKQVDMDTFTLQELNESLP
;
A
#
# COMPACT_ATOMS: atom_id res chain seq x y z
N MET A 1 52.71 -3.00 -18.54
CA MET A 1 51.91 -2.56 -19.71
C MET A 1 50.70 -3.51 -19.78
N LYS A 2 49.57 -3.11 -19.18
CA LYS A 2 48.35 -3.92 -19.09
C LYS A 2 47.25 -3.07 -19.71
N THR A 3 46.70 -3.54 -20.82
CA THR A 3 45.75 -2.82 -21.67
C THR A 3 44.35 -2.88 -21.07
N ASP A 4 43.79 -1.70 -20.82
CA ASP A 4 42.39 -1.51 -20.46
C ASP A 4 41.48 -1.88 -21.65
N GLN A 5 40.54 -2.78 -21.41
CA GLN A 5 39.42 -3.09 -22.31
C GLN A 5 38.19 -2.32 -21.83
N PRO A 6 37.53 -1.50 -22.68
CA PRO A 6 36.36 -0.72 -22.28
C PRO A 6 35.13 -1.60 -22.14
N ASN A 7 34.47 -1.47 -21.00
CA ASN A 7 33.27 -2.20 -20.59
C ASN A 7 32.04 -1.69 -21.39
N SER A 8 31.54 -2.51 -22.33
CA SER A 8 30.50 -2.13 -23.31
C SER A 8 29.06 -2.30 -22.82
N SER A 9 28.82 -2.75 -21.58
CA SER A 9 27.47 -3.04 -21.09
C SER A 9 26.66 -1.80 -20.71
N HIS A 10 27.29 -0.65 -20.47
CA HIS A 10 26.60 0.59 -20.09
C HIS A 10 25.91 1.32 -21.26
N SER A 11 26.30 1.05 -22.52
CA SER A 11 25.71 1.76 -23.67
C SER A 11 24.34 1.21 -24.05
N LEU A 12 24.11 -0.10 -23.92
CA LEU A 12 22.85 -0.72 -24.29
C LEU A 12 21.70 -0.27 -23.38
N PHE A 13 21.92 -0.20 -22.06
CA PHE A 13 20.89 0.26 -21.12
C PHE A 13 20.47 1.72 -21.38
N SER A 14 21.44 2.60 -21.68
CA SER A 14 21.16 4.00 -22.02
C SER A 14 20.33 4.13 -23.30
N VAL A 15 20.66 3.34 -24.34
CA VAL A 15 19.91 3.36 -25.61
C VAL A 15 18.46 2.88 -25.42
N PHE A 16 18.24 1.82 -24.63
CA PHE A 16 16.88 1.36 -24.34
C PHE A 16 16.07 2.36 -23.50
N PHE A 17 16.69 2.97 -22.49
CA PHE A 17 16.04 3.96 -21.62
C PHE A 17 15.63 5.23 -22.38
N TRP A 18 16.51 5.79 -23.20
CA TRP A 18 16.18 6.97 -24.01
C TRP A 18 15.19 6.62 -25.13
N GLY A 19 15.27 5.41 -25.70
CA GLY A 19 14.31 4.93 -26.69
C GLY A 19 12.86 4.89 -26.17
N SER A 20 12.63 4.43 -24.94
CA SER A 20 11.28 4.43 -24.35
C SER A 20 10.74 5.83 -24.09
N ILE A 21 11.60 6.78 -23.69
CA ILE A 21 11.19 8.19 -23.46
C ILE A 21 10.72 8.83 -24.77
N TYR A 22 11.50 8.70 -25.85
CA TYR A 22 11.08 9.26 -27.15
C TYR A 22 9.80 8.60 -27.69
N THR A 23 9.63 7.30 -27.45
CA THR A 23 8.42 6.58 -27.85
C THR A 23 7.18 7.09 -27.12
N MET A 24 7.26 7.30 -25.79
CA MET A 24 6.16 7.90 -25.03
C MET A 24 5.83 9.30 -25.52
N ILE A 25 6.83 10.15 -25.75
CA ILE A 25 6.60 11.52 -26.24
C ILE A 25 5.90 11.50 -27.61
N ALA A 26 6.32 10.62 -28.52
CA ALA A 26 5.70 10.49 -29.83
C ALA A 26 4.23 10.03 -29.74
N ILE A 27 3.93 9.08 -28.85
CA ILE A 27 2.55 8.62 -28.61
C ILE A 27 1.69 9.76 -28.05
N THR A 28 2.20 10.49 -27.05
CA THR A 28 1.46 11.60 -26.43
C THR A 28 1.19 12.73 -27.44
N LEU A 29 2.17 13.08 -28.27
CA LEU A 29 1.98 14.07 -29.34
C LEU A 29 1.00 13.56 -30.42
N GLY A 30 1.05 12.28 -30.76
CA GLY A 30 0.10 11.66 -31.70
C GLY A 30 -1.34 11.70 -31.20
N LEU A 31 -1.56 11.43 -29.91
CA LEU A 31 -2.88 11.50 -29.28
C LEU A 31 -3.42 12.93 -29.22
N LEU A 32 -2.56 13.92 -28.93
CA LEU A 32 -2.94 15.34 -28.96
C LEU A 32 -3.35 15.79 -30.37
N LEU A 33 -2.61 15.37 -31.40
CA LEU A 33 -2.95 15.69 -32.79
C LEU A 33 -4.26 15.02 -33.24
N LEU A 34 -4.50 13.76 -32.85
CA LEU A 34 -5.75 13.07 -33.11
C LEU A 34 -6.95 13.74 -32.42
N SER A 35 -6.76 14.22 -31.19
CA SER A 35 -7.79 14.94 -30.44
C SER A 35 -8.20 16.25 -31.13
N VAL A 36 -7.25 16.99 -31.71
CA VAL A 36 -7.55 18.24 -32.43
C VAL A 36 -8.26 17.97 -33.76
N TRP A 37 -7.94 16.85 -34.42
CA TRP A 37 -8.54 16.48 -35.70
C TRP A 37 -9.99 15.99 -35.57
N GLN A 38 -10.34 15.37 -34.43
CA GLN A 38 -11.70 14.88 -34.19
C GLN A 38 -12.69 16.02 -33.94
N SER A 39 -12.22 17.18 -33.44
CA SER A 39 -13.03 18.37 -33.16
C SER A 39 -13.43 19.19 -34.41
N GLN A 40 -12.95 18.83 -35.60
CA GLN A 40 -13.24 19.57 -36.84
C GLN A 40 -14.19 18.87 -37.81
N LYS A 41 -14.92 17.81 -37.40
CA LYS A 41 -15.98 17.26 -38.27
C LYS A 41 -17.19 18.22 -38.25
N PRO A 42 -17.51 18.90 -39.38
CA PRO A 42 -18.69 19.75 -39.44
C PRO A 42 -19.95 18.87 -39.44
N THR A 43 -20.88 19.19 -38.54
CA THR A 43 -22.23 18.63 -38.50
C THR A 43 -22.93 18.93 -39.84
N PRO A 44 -23.53 17.94 -40.52
CA PRO A 44 -24.26 18.20 -41.75
C PRO A 44 -25.52 19.02 -41.44
N ALA A 45 -25.60 20.21 -42.02
CA ALA A 45 -26.79 21.05 -42.04
C ALA A 45 -27.83 20.42 -42.99
N GLY A 46 -28.76 19.66 -42.42
CA GLY A 46 -29.98 19.22 -43.09
C GLY A 46 -31.17 20.01 -42.56
N GLY A 47 -31.62 21.00 -43.34
CA GLY A 47 -32.87 21.69 -43.09
C GLY A 47 -34.04 20.88 -43.63
N GLU A 48 -34.99 20.54 -42.76
CA GLU A 48 -36.36 20.20 -43.15
C GLU A 48 -37.33 21.10 -42.40
N THR A 49 -38.16 21.80 -43.17
CA THR A 49 -39.21 22.69 -42.70
C THR A 49 -40.43 21.83 -42.36
N ILE A 50 -40.78 21.72 -41.07
CA ILE A 50 -42.02 21.05 -40.64
C ILE A 50 -43.08 22.11 -40.27
N GLN A 51 -44.26 21.93 -40.85
CA GLN A 51 -45.47 22.71 -40.66
C GLN A 51 -45.94 22.70 -39.18
N PHE A 52 -46.27 23.88 -38.67
CA PHE A 52 -46.91 24.08 -37.37
C PHE A 52 -48.35 23.54 -37.38
N GLY A 53 -48.55 22.35 -36.80
CA GLY A 53 -49.81 21.97 -36.17
C GLY A 53 -49.82 22.50 -34.74
N ALA A 54 -50.91 23.17 -34.35
CA ALA A 54 -51.09 23.73 -33.01
C ALA A 54 -51.10 22.61 -31.94
N ALA A 55 -49.92 22.29 -31.42
CA ALA A 55 -49.78 21.57 -30.16
C ALA A 55 -49.67 22.61 -29.05
N VAL A 56 -50.48 22.41 -28.01
CA VAL A 56 -50.46 23.16 -26.76
C VAL A 56 -49.01 23.36 -26.32
N VAL A 57 -48.54 24.60 -26.31
CA VAL A 57 -47.28 24.98 -25.68
C VAL A 57 -47.50 24.84 -24.18
N VAL A 58 -47.29 23.63 -23.67
CA VAL A 58 -46.93 23.47 -22.27
C VAL A 58 -45.53 24.05 -22.19
N SER A 59 -45.41 25.28 -21.67
CA SER A 59 -44.12 25.84 -21.31
C SER A 59 -43.39 24.79 -20.48
N PRO A 60 -42.22 24.27 -20.90
CA PRO A 60 -41.44 23.42 -20.02
C PRO A 60 -41.14 24.27 -18.78
N GLU A 61 -41.49 23.76 -17.59
CA GLU A 61 -41.01 24.36 -16.35
C GLU A 61 -39.50 24.57 -16.48
N PRO A 62 -38.97 25.74 -16.12
CA PRO A 62 -37.54 25.95 -16.15
C PRO A 62 -36.89 24.87 -15.29
N PRO A 63 -35.79 24.25 -15.77
CA PRO A 63 -35.17 23.14 -15.06
C PRO A 63 -34.78 23.60 -13.65
N ALA A 64 -35.03 22.74 -12.66
CA ALA A 64 -34.84 23.08 -11.26
C ALA A 64 -33.33 23.18 -10.96
N GLU A 65 -32.83 24.37 -10.66
CA GLU A 65 -31.47 24.57 -10.15
C GLU A 65 -31.49 24.50 -8.63
N ILE A 66 -30.57 23.73 -8.05
CA ILE A 66 -30.39 23.68 -6.60
C ILE A 66 -29.54 24.87 -6.17
N GLU A 67 -29.95 25.55 -5.11
CA GLU A 67 -29.15 26.63 -4.52
C GLU A 67 -27.73 26.13 -4.19
N SER A 68 -26.71 26.89 -4.58
CA SER A 68 -25.30 26.53 -4.40
C SER A 68 -24.94 26.25 -2.93
N GLY A 69 -25.54 26.99 -1.98
CA GLY A 69 -25.37 26.76 -0.54
C GLY A 69 -25.89 25.39 -0.09
N THR A 70 -27.02 24.96 -0.65
CA THR A 70 -27.65 23.67 -0.39
C THR A 70 -26.85 22.53 -1.00
N LEU A 71 -26.42 22.69 -2.26
CA LEU A 71 -25.58 21.71 -2.94
C LEU A 71 -24.23 21.51 -2.23
N ARG A 72 -23.61 22.61 -1.76
CA ARG A 72 -22.39 22.59 -0.94
C ARG A 72 -22.54 21.79 0.36
N ARG A 73 -23.72 21.85 0.98
CA ARG A 73 -24.04 21.10 2.20
C ARG A 73 -24.14 19.61 1.89
N TYR A 74 -24.79 19.23 0.80
CA TYR A 74 -24.90 17.82 0.38
C TYR A 74 -23.56 17.21 0.03
N PHE A 75 -22.71 17.93 -0.70
CA PHE A 75 -21.36 17.45 -0.98
C PHE A 75 -20.56 17.22 0.28
N ARG A 76 -20.54 18.17 1.24
CA ARG A 76 -19.84 18.00 2.52
C ARG A 76 -20.38 16.81 3.33
N GLN A 77 -21.70 16.65 3.36
CA GLN A 77 -22.33 15.54 4.07
C GLN A 77 -21.97 14.19 3.42
N ALA A 78 -22.06 14.08 2.10
CA ALA A 78 -21.69 12.88 1.35
C ALA A 78 -20.20 12.54 1.53
N ASN A 79 -19.34 13.56 1.50
CA ASN A 79 -17.90 13.42 1.71
C ASN A 79 -17.57 12.91 3.13
N GLN A 80 -18.25 13.44 4.15
CA GLN A 80 -18.12 12.98 5.53
C GLN A 80 -18.60 11.54 5.71
N GLN A 81 -19.74 11.16 5.10
CA GLN A 81 -20.24 9.78 5.16
C GLN A 81 -19.29 8.79 4.47
N ALA A 82 -18.75 9.17 3.31
CA ALA A 82 -17.76 8.37 2.57
C ALA A 82 -16.48 8.12 3.37
N PHE A 83 -15.95 9.17 4.02
CA PHE A 83 -14.80 9.04 4.93
C PHE A 83 -15.11 8.09 6.08
N GLN A 84 -16.24 8.28 6.78
CA GLN A 84 -16.62 7.45 7.93
C GLN A 84 -16.81 5.99 7.55
N ALA A 85 -17.47 5.70 6.43
CA ALA A 85 -17.67 4.33 5.95
C ALA A 85 -16.33 3.65 5.60
N SER A 86 -15.44 4.38 4.91
CA SER A 86 -14.12 3.85 4.54
C SER A 86 -13.23 3.62 5.76
N ALA A 87 -13.24 4.55 6.73
CA ALA A 87 -12.52 4.41 7.98
C ALA A 87 -13.05 3.24 8.83
N ALA A 88 -14.37 3.02 8.85
CA ALA A 88 -14.98 1.89 9.55
C ALA A 88 -14.64 0.53 8.91
N ALA A 89 -14.48 0.48 7.59
CA ALA A 89 -14.09 -0.74 6.88
C ALA A 89 -12.61 -1.13 7.12
N LEU A 90 -11.76 -0.16 7.46
CA LEU A 90 -10.31 -0.33 7.54
C LEU A 90 -9.87 -1.44 8.51
N ASP A 91 -10.50 -1.52 9.69
CA ASP A 91 -10.08 -2.49 10.72
C ASP A 91 -10.19 -3.94 10.24
N GLN A 92 -11.30 -4.28 9.56
CA GLN A 92 -11.51 -5.61 9.01
C GLN A 92 -10.54 -5.90 7.87
N LEU A 93 -10.32 -4.93 6.97
CA LEU A 93 -9.37 -5.07 5.87
C LEU A 93 -7.94 -5.29 6.38
N LEU A 94 -7.55 -4.63 7.47
CA LEU A 94 -6.24 -4.84 8.08
C LEU A 94 -6.12 -6.20 8.76
N ILE A 95 -7.20 -6.75 9.32
CA ILE A 95 -7.20 -8.14 9.83
C ILE A 95 -6.91 -9.10 8.68
N GLU A 96 -7.61 -8.97 7.56
CA GLU A 96 -7.41 -9.83 6.39
C GLU A 96 -6.03 -9.66 5.74
N LEU A 97 -5.52 -8.42 5.66
CA LEU A 97 -4.21 -8.10 5.11
C LEU A 97 -3.07 -8.79 5.87
N TYR A 98 -3.14 -8.75 7.21
CA TYR A 98 -2.10 -9.27 8.09
C TYR A 98 -2.28 -10.72 8.52
N ALA A 99 -3.45 -11.34 8.32
CA ALA A 99 -3.67 -12.74 8.70
C ALA A 99 -2.58 -13.70 8.17
N PRO A 100 -2.12 -13.62 6.90
CA PRO A 100 -1.01 -14.44 6.42
C PRO A 100 0.34 -14.10 7.07
N VAL A 101 0.54 -12.86 7.51
CA VAL A 101 1.77 -12.42 8.19
C VAL A 101 1.87 -13.07 9.57
N TYR A 102 0.77 -13.07 10.34
CA TYR A 102 0.72 -13.77 11.63
C TYR A 102 0.87 -15.28 11.47
N ALA A 103 0.22 -15.87 10.46
CA ALA A 103 0.36 -17.30 10.17
C ALA A 103 1.81 -17.69 9.84
N GLY A 104 2.55 -16.82 9.15
CA GLY A 104 3.95 -17.05 8.79
C GLY A 104 4.97 -16.84 9.93
N ILE A 105 4.55 -16.39 11.13
CA ILE A 105 5.46 -16.18 12.26
C ILE A 105 6.17 -17.48 12.65
N SER A 106 5.40 -18.57 12.79
CA SER A 106 5.98 -19.85 13.21
C SER A 106 6.83 -20.47 12.11
N ASP A 107 6.43 -20.34 10.83
CA ASP A 107 7.24 -20.77 9.69
C ASP A 107 8.58 -20.01 9.62
N TYR A 108 8.58 -18.71 9.97
CA TYR A 108 9.80 -17.93 10.02
C TYR A 108 10.66 -18.29 11.24
N ALA A 109 10.05 -18.63 12.38
CA ALA A 109 10.77 -19.15 13.54
C ALA A 109 11.45 -20.50 13.22
N ASP A 110 10.75 -21.43 12.56
CA ASP A 110 11.33 -22.70 12.08
C ASP A 110 12.52 -22.45 11.14
N PHE A 111 12.39 -21.47 10.24
CA PHE A 111 13.51 -21.06 9.39
C PHE A 111 14.66 -20.50 10.22
N HIS A 112 14.42 -19.54 11.12
CA HIS A 112 15.43 -18.88 11.94
C HIS A 112 16.21 -19.86 12.81
N TYR A 113 15.53 -20.82 13.43
CA TYR A 113 16.12 -21.89 14.23
C TYR A 113 16.58 -23.11 13.41
N SER A 114 16.73 -22.97 12.10
CA SER A 114 17.35 -24.00 11.27
C SER A 114 18.81 -23.64 10.96
N ILE A 115 19.66 -24.66 10.83
CA ILE A 115 21.05 -24.51 10.38
C ILE A 115 21.09 -23.69 9.08
N ARG A 116 20.24 -24.05 8.11
CA ARG A 116 20.16 -23.35 6.83
C ARG A 116 19.77 -21.89 7.00
N GLY A 117 18.83 -21.59 7.89
CA GLY A 117 18.37 -20.22 8.16
C GLY A 117 19.45 -19.36 8.76
N GLU A 118 20.17 -19.85 9.77
CA GLU A 118 21.28 -19.12 10.39
C GLU A 118 22.34 -18.72 9.35
N TYR A 119 22.78 -19.67 8.51
CA TYR A 119 23.73 -19.38 7.42
C TYR A 119 23.15 -18.41 6.37
N THR A 120 21.86 -18.53 6.07
CA THR A 120 21.19 -17.66 5.09
C THR A 120 21.09 -16.24 5.63
N GLU A 121 20.72 -16.04 6.90
CA GLU A 121 20.61 -14.73 7.53
C GLU A 121 21.97 -14.06 7.68
N LEU A 122 23.01 -14.82 8.06
CA LEU A 122 24.39 -14.32 8.11
C LEU A 122 24.89 -13.89 6.73
N ALA A 123 24.67 -14.71 5.70
CA ALA A 123 25.04 -14.38 4.32
C ALA A 123 24.27 -13.15 3.83
N SER A 124 22.97 -13.10 4.08
CA SER A 124 22.09 -11.97 3.70
C SER A 124 22.50 -10.68 4.40
N ALA A 125 22.86 -10.75 5.69
CA ALA A 125 23.39 -9.62 6.43
C ALA A 125 24.71 -9.10 5.82
N ALA A 126 25.62 -10.00 5.42
CA ALA A 126 26.90 -9.62 4.82
C ALA A 126 26.75 -8.88 3.47
N ILE A 127 25.68 -9.15 2.72
CA ILE A 127 25.40 -8.52 1.41
C ILE A 127 24.31 -7.44 1.47
N GLY A 128 23.84 -7.06 2.67
CA GLY A 128 22.85 -5.99 2.86
C GLY A 128 21.39 -6.36 2.55
N GLN A 129 21.10 -7.66 2.41
CA GLN A 129 19.79 -8.27 2.11
C GLN A 129 19.04 -8.72 3.38
N ILE A 130 19.24 -7.98 4.48
CA ILE A 130 18.54 -8.27 5.75
C ILE A 130 17.03 -8.15 5.55
N GLY A 131 16.32 -9.24 5.86
CA GLY A 131 14.87 -9.32 5.83
C GLY A 131 14.28 -9.98 4.58
N ASP A 132 15.09 -10.44 3.63
CA ASP A 132 14.60 -11.13 2.43
C ASP A 132 13.87 -12.43 2.80
N SER A 133 14.41 -13.25 3.70
CA SER A 133 13.73 -14.47 4.17
C SER A 133 12.43 -14.16 4.91
N MET A 134 12.43 -13.13 5.77
CA MET A 134 11.21 -12.66 6.45
C MET A 134 10.18 -12.17 5.44
N GLN A 135 10.61 -11.48 4.38
CA GLN A 135 9.73 -11.04 3.30
C GLN A 135 9.10 -12.22 2.56
N GLN A 136 9.90 -13.24 2.23
CA GLN A 136 9.45 -14.43 1.51
C GLN A 136 8.53 -15.33 2.34
N ILE A 137 8.76 -15.41 3.66
CA ILE A 137 8.02 -16.33 4.53
C ILE A 137 6.77 -15.63 5.10
N MET A 138 6.93 -14.45 5.71
CA MET A 138 5.83 -13.76 6.40
C MET A 138 5.07 -12.79 5.47
N PHE A 139 5.76 -12.09 4.57
CA PHE A 139 5.16 -11.04 3.74
C PHE A 139 4.89 -11.47 2.30
N ALA A 140 4.85 -12.77 2.02
CA ALA A 140 4.52 -13.30 0.71
C ALA A 140 3.16 -12.75 0.23
N GLY A 141 3.15 -12.12 -0.94
CA GLY A 141 1.95 -11.52 -1.54
C GLY A 141 1.36 -10.34 -0.75
N PHE A 142 2.08 -9.76 0.22
CA PHE A 142 1.60 -8.63 1.01
C PHE A 142 1.27 -7.42 0.14
N ASP A 143 2.13 -7.10 -0.85
CA ASP A 143 1.91 -5.96 -1.74
C ASP A 143 0.61 -6.09 -2.55
N GLU A 144 0.30 -7.29 -3.05
CA GLU A 144 -0.94 -7.57 -3.76
C GLU A 144 -2.17 -7.40 -2.85
N ARG A 145 -2.09 -7.89 -1.60
CA ARG A 145 -3.16 -7.72 -0.61
C ARG A 145 -3.32 -6.25 -0.20
N LEU A 146 -2.22 -5.52 -0.07
CA LEU A 146 -2.24 -4.09 0.26
C LEU A 146 -2.86 -3.28 -0.87
N ASN A 147 -2.48 -3.55 -2.12
CA ASN A 147 -3.09 -2.91 -3.29
C ASN A 147 -4.60 -3.18 -3.36
N ARG A 148 -5.02 -4.42 -3.10
CA ARG A 148 -6.45 -4.77 -3.02
C ARG A 148 -7.16 -4.02 -1.88
N THR A 149 -6.53 -3.94 -0.71
CA THR A 149 -7.05 -3.20 0.44
C THR A 149 -7.29 -1.72 0.09
N SER A 150 -6.28 -1.07 -0.51
CA SER A 150 -6.38 0.31 -0.97
C SER A 150 -7.47 0.50 -2.02
N ALA A 151 -7.60 -0.43 -2.97
CA ALA A 151 -8.67 -0.39 -3.97
C ALA A 151 -10.08 -0.54 -3.36
N ILE A 152 -10.23 -1.41 -2.36
CA ILE A 152 -11.50 -1.56 -1.64
C ILE A 152 -11.85 -0.26 -0.90
N LEU A 153 -10.89 0.37 -0.22
CA LEU A 153 -11.10 1.66 0.44
C LEU A 153 -11.52 2.75 -0.56
N ASP A 154 -10.82 2.87 -1.69
CA ASP A 154 -11.16 3.84 -2.73
C ASP A 154 -12.56 3.61 -3.31
N SER A 155 -12.91 2.34 -3.59
CA SER A 155 -14.24 1.98 -4.12
C SER A 155 -15.36 2.21 -3.10
N THR A 156 -15.11 1.92 -1.83
CA THR A 156 -16.06 2.16 -0.72
C THR A 156 -16.33 3.66 -0.60
N TYR A 157 -15.27 4.47 -0.61
CA TYR A 157 -15.37 5.92 -0.55
C TYR A 157 -16.23 6.47 -1.69
N ALA A 158 -15.90 6.11 -2.93
CA ALA A 158 -16.60 6.61 -4.11
C ALA A 158 -18.07 6.17 -4.14
N SER A 159 -18.34 4.90 -3.82
CA SER A 159 -19.71 4.35 -3.80
C SER A 159 -20.57 5.02 -2.74
N VAL A 160 -20.05 5.19 -1.52
CA VAL A 160 -20.81 5.83 -0.43
C VAL A 160 -21.02 7.30 -0.71
N PHE A 161 -20.01 8.00 -1.26
CA PHE A 161 -20.16 9.40 -1.67
C PHE A 161 -21.29 9.58 -2.69
N GLN A 162 -21.29 8.78 -3.75
CA GLN A 162 -22.30 8.85 -4.81
C GLN A 162 -23.70 8.55 -4.28
N THR A 163 -23.83 7.52 -3.44
CA THR A 163 -25.10 7.12 -2.83
C THR A 163 -25.64 8.22 -1.93
N ALA A 164 -24.81 8.70 -0.99
CA ALA A 164 -25.20 9.75 -0.04
C ALA A 164 -25.58 11.07 -0.72
N LEU A 165 -24.84 11.46 -1.76
CA LEU A 165 -25.14 12.66 -2.54
C LEU A 165 -26.48 12.53 -3.29
N THR A 166 -26.69 11.39 -3.94
CA THR A 166 -27.92 11.10 -4.69
C THR A 166 -29.13 11.09 -3.77
N GLU A 167 -29.04 10.40 -2.63
CA GLU A 167 -30.11 10.38 -1.62
C GLU A 167 -30.41 11.78 -1.06
N ALA A 168 -29.37 12.57 -0.75
CA ALA A 168 -29.55 13.93 -0.24
C ALA A 168 -30.29 14.84 -1.23
N ILE A 169 -30.01 14.69 -2.53
CA ILE A 169 -30.68 15.45 -3.58
C ILE A 169 -32.12 14.97 -3.79
N GLN A 170 -32.33 13.65 -3.87
CA GLN A 170 -33.67 13.08 -4.09
C GLN A 170 -34.66 13.45 -2.99
N ASN A 171 -34.21 13.47 -1.74
CA ASN A 171 -35.06 13.78 -0.59
C ASN A 171 -35.53 15.25 -0.53
N GLU A 172 -34.91 16.13 -1.32
CA GLU A 172 -35.23 17.57 -1.36
C GLU A 172 -35.91 17.99 -2.67
N LEU A 173 -36.02 17.07 -3.63
CA LEU A 173 -36.83 17.29 -4.82
C LEU A 173 -38.33 17.18 -4.46
N PRO A 174 -39.18 18.11 -4.93
CA PRO A 174 -40.63 17.98 -4.84
C PRO A 174 -41.11 16.65 -5.48
N GLU A 175 -42.17 16.06 -4.94
CA GLU A 175 -42.77 14.83 -5.49
C GLU A 175 -43.05 14.99 -7.00
N GLY A 176 -42.36 14.20 -7.83
CA GLY A 176 -42.50 14.19 -9.28
C GLY A 176 -41.32 14.76 -10.08
N LEU A 177 -40.38 15.47 -9.43
CA LEU A 177 -39.11 15.88 -10.06
C LEU A 177 -38.06 14.78 -9.91
N GLN A 178 -37.38 14.45 -11.01
CA GLN A 178 -36.32 13.42 -11.07
C GLN A 178 -34.95 14.09 -11.23
N LEU A 179 -33.84 13.38 -10.98
CA LEU A 179 -32.49 13.94 -11.17
C LEU A 179 -32.27 14.47 -12.61
N GLU A 180 -32.94 13.88 -13.59
CA GLU A 180 -32.92 14.26 -15.00
C GLU A 180 -33.57 15.62 -15.28
N SER A 181 -34.35 16.15 -14.33
CA SER A 181 -35.00 17.46 -14.39
C SER A 181 -34.16 18.59 -13.79
N LEU A 182 -33.01 18.25 -13.17
CA LEU A 182 -32.07 19.24 -12.65
C LEU A 182 -31.46 20.08 -13.77
N GLY A 183 -31.24 21.35 -13.48
CA GLY A 183 -30.56 22.26 -14.39
C GLY A 183 -29.11 21.86 -14.70
N SER A 184 -28.58 22.40 -15.79
CA SER A 184 -27.28 22.01 -16.33
C SER A 184 -26.13 22.32 -15.37
N ILE A 185 -26.26 23.37 -14.55
CA ILE A 185 -25.23 23.77 -13.59
C ILE A 185 -25.15 22.74 -12.47
N THR A 186 -26.30 22.44 -11.85
CA THR A 186 -26.41 21.44 -10.80
C THR A 186 -25.91 20.06 -11.27
N ARG A 187 -26.31 19.63 -12.47
CA ARG A 187 -25.90 18.32 -13.01
C ARG A 187 -24.39 18.24 -13.27
N THR A 188 -23.81 19.28 -13.86
CA THR A 188 -22.37 19.32 -14.12
C THR A 188 -21.57 19.24 -12.82
N ALA A 189 -22.01 19.94 -11.76
CA ALA A 189 -21.36 19.88 -10.45
C ALA A 189 -21.46 18.48 -9.82
N ILE A 190 -22.60 17.80 -9.94
CA ILE A 190 -22.78 16.41 -9.45
C ILE A 190 -21.85 15.44 -10.20
N ASP A 191 -21.82 15.54 -11.53
CA ASP A 191 -20.99 14.67 -12.38
C ASP A 191 -19.49 14.89 -12.11
N SER A 192 -19.06 16.15 -12.01
CA SER A 192 -17.70 16.54 -11.64
C SER A 192 -17.30 15.96 -10.27
N ALA A 193 -18.13 16.16 -9.26
CA ALA A 193 -17.86 15.68 -7.90
C ALA A 193 -17.81 14.14 -7.83
N THR A 194 -18.74 13.46 -8.50
CA THR A 194 -18.81 11.99 -8.52
C THR A 194 -17.62 11.38 -9.25
N SER A 195 -17.26 11.93 -10.41
CA SER A 195 -16.08 11.53 -11.16
C SER A 195 -14.82 11.67 -10.30
N ARG A 196 -14.69 12.79 -9.57
CA ARG A 196 -13.54 13.04 -8.69
C ARG A 196 -13.48 12.16 -7.47
N ALA A 197 -14.60 11.77 -6.87
CA ALA A 197 -14.60 10.81 -5.78
C ALA A 197 -13.94 9.47 -6.20
N GLN A 198 -14.05 9.11 -7.48
CA GLN A 198 -13.43 7.92 -8.06
C GLN A 198 -11.94 8.10 -8.37
N VAL A 199 -11.53 9.26 -8.90
CA VAL A 199 -10.17 9.44 -9.46
C VAL A 199 -9.22 10.31 -8.64
N THR A 200 -9.72 11.09 -7.68
CA THR A 200 -8.90 12.03 -6.90
C THR A 200 -8.20 11.31 -5.75
N VAL A 201 -6.87 11.47 -5.68
CA VAL A 201 -5.93 10.92 -4.68
C VAL A 201 -6.29 9.48 -4.29
N PRO A 202 -5.88 8.48 -5.10
CA PRO A 202 -6.09 7.09 -4.73
C PRO A 202 -5.30 6.78 -3.46
N VAL A 203 -5.96 6.14 -2.49
CA VAL A 203 -5.35 5.71 -1.22
C VAL A 203 -4.10 4.86 -1.48
N ALA A 204 -4.08 4.13 -2.60
CA ALA A 204 -2.94 3.35 -3.07
C ALA A 204 -1.64 4.15 -3.27
N THR A 205 -1.70 5.46 -3.55
CA THR A 205 -0.49 6.29 -3.70
C THR A 205 0.20 6.58 -2.37
N ALA A 206 -0.56 6.64 -1.28
CA ALA A 206 -0.01 6.82 0.07
C ALA A 206 0.67 5.55 0.61
N THR A 207 0.42 4.39 0.00
CA THR A 207 0.96 3.10 0.43
C THR A 207 2.25 2.66 -0.28
N ALA A 208 2.74 3.43 -1.25
CA ALA A 208 3.92 3.05 -2.05
C ALA A 208 5.22 2.89 -1.23
N SER A 209 5.32 3.53 -0.07
CA SER A 209 6.47 3.47 0.84
C SER A 209 6.36 2.39 1.92
N VAL A 210 5.24 1.66 1.99
CA VAL A 210 4.89 0.71 3.07
C VAL A 210 4.60 -0.70 2.54
N GLY A 211 5.25 -1.07 1.42
CA GLY A 211 5.18 -2.42 0.84
C GLY A 211 5.84 -3.49 1.71
N GLY A 212 5.54 -4.76 1.43
CA GLY A 212 5.96 -5.93 2.21
C GLY A 212 7.47 -6.04 2.38
N PHE A 213 8.24 -5.69 1.34
CA PHE A 213 9.70 -5.64 1.42
C PHE A 213 10.22 -4.57 2.39
N ALA A 214 9.64 -3.36 2.35
CA ALA A 214 10.01 -2.29 3.26
C ALA A 214 9.68 -2.67 4.71
N MET A 215 8.51 -3.27 4.94
CA MET A 215 8.09 -3.73 6.26
C MET A 215 8.99 -4.84 6.80
N ALA A 216 9.26 -5.88 6.01
CA ALA A 216 10.15 -6.96 6.41
C ALA A 216 11.55 -6.46 6.80
N LYS A 217 12.09 -5.48 6.06
CA LYS A 217 13.38 -4.85 6.38
C LYS A 217 13.35 -4.06 7.69
N ILE A 218 12.27 -3.32 7.96
CA ILE A 218 12.09 -2.58 9.22
C ILE A 218 12.01 -3.57 10.39
N LEU A 219 11.19 -4.61 10.26
CA LEU A 219 10.99 -5.63 11.29
C LEU A 219 12.29 -6.39 11.58
N SER A 220 12.98 -6.84 10.55
CA SER A 220 14.26 -7.55 10.68
C SER A 220 15.33 -6.71 11.38
N LYS A 221 15.40 -5.40 11.08
CA LYS A 221 16.30 -4.47 11.81
C LYS A 221 15.94 -4.35 13.29
N LYS A 222 14.64 -4.28 13.62
CA LYS A 222 14.16 -4.20 15.00
C LYS A 222 14.47 -5.49 15.78
N VAL A 223 14.25 -6.65 15.17
CA VAL A 223 14.63 -7.96 15.73
C VAL A 223 16.12 -8.00 16.03
N ALA A 224 16.97 -7.71 15.02
CA ALA A 224 18.43 -7.71 15.19
C ALA A 224 18.91 -6.77 16.31
N THR A 225 18.27 -5.60 16.43
CA THR A 225 18.60 -4.62 17.49
C THR A 225 18.21 -5.13 18.88
N LYS A 226 17.01 -5.73 19.04
CA LYS A 226 16.56 -6.30 20.32
C LYS A 226 17.44 -7.47 20.77
N VAL A 227 17.82 -8.35 19.84
CA VAL A 227 18.74 -9.47 20.11
C VAL A 227 20.12 -8.97 20.54
N ALA A 228 20.69 -8.01 19.79
CA ALA A 228 21.98 -7.41 20.12
C ALA A 228 21.98 -6.73 21.50
N ALA A 229 20.89 -6.02 21.85
CA ALA A 229 20.75 -5.39 23.15
C ALA A 229 20.65 -6.41 24.31
N LYS A 230 19.90 -7.51 24.13
CA LYS A 230 19.82 -8.60 25.12
C LYS A 230 21.17 -9.27 25.36
N ALA A 231 21.94 -9.51 24.29
CA ALA A 231 23.29 -10.07 24.40
C ALA A 231 24.25 -9.13 25.16
N ALA A 232 24.19 -7.82 24.89
CA ALA A 232 25.00 -6.82 25.59
C ALA A 232 24.64 -6.70 27.09
N LEU A 233 23.37 -6.90 27.46
CA LEU A 233 22.90 -6.83 28.85
C LEU A 233 23.17 -8.10 29.66
N LYS A 234 23.06 -9.28 29.05
CA LYS A 234 23.35 -10.57 29.70
C LYS A 234 24.85 -10.90 29.78
N GLY A 235 25.71 -10.15 29.07
CA GLY A 235 27.15 -10.35 29.11
C GLY A 235 27.94 -9.08 28.80
N GLY A 236 28.41 -8.37 29.83
CA GLY A 236 29.58 -7.49 29.77
C GLY A 236 30.89 -8.21 29.45
N THR A 237 30.82 -9.42 28.88
CA THR A 237 31.91 -10.25 28.41
C THR A 237 31.58 -10.60 26.98
N SER A 238 32.07 -9.77 26.08
CA SER A 238 32.03 -9.98 24.63
C SER A 238 32.49 -11.41 24.29
N VAL A 239 31.58 -12.26 23.80
CA VAL A 239 31.95 -13.44 23.01
C VAL A 239 32.62 -13.01 21.68
N LEU A 240 32.53 -11.71 21.34
CA LEU A 240 33.25 -11.05 20.26
C LEU A 240 34.68 -10.59 20.62
N GLY A 241 35.10 -10.74 21.88
CA GLY A 241 36.47 -10.46 22.32
C GLY A 241 37.31 -11.72 22.19
N GLY A 242 38.14 -11.77 21.15
CA GLY A 242 38.87 -12.97 20.73
C GLY A 242 39.63 -13.71 21.84
N THR A 243 39.87 -14.99 21.54
CA THR A 243 40.62 -16.02 22.29
C THR A 243 39.80 -16.79 23.35
N GLY A 244 39.22 -17.93 22.95
CA GLY A 244 38.90 -19.01 23.92
C GLY A 244 37.52 -19.68 23.88
N ALA A 245 36.65 -19.40 22.91
CA ALA A 245 35.28 -19.95 22.89
C ALA A 245 35.17 -21.48 22.63
N GLY A 246 36.27 -22.20 22.38
CA GLY A 246 36.24 -23.65 22.22
C GLY A 246 36.22 -24.46 23.53
N ALA A 247 36.63 -23.87 24.66
CA ALA A 247 36.82 -24.61 25.92
C ALA A 247 35.82 -24.23 27.03
N ALA A 248 35.24 -23.04 26.99
CA ALA A 248 34.38 -22.54 28.08
C ALA A 248 32.91 -22.98 27.97
N ALA A 249 32.42 -23.37 26.79
CA ALA A 249 31.06 -23.88 26.63
C ALA A 249 30.83 -25.23 27.34
N GLY A 250 31.89 -26.04 27.51
CA GLY A 250 31.82 -27.33 28.19
C GLY A 250 31.81 -27.25 29.72
N ALA A 251 32.13 -26.09 30.31
CA ALA A 251 32.24 -25.93 31.77
C ALA A 251 30.92 -25.51 32.46
N VAL A 252 29.95 -24.97 31.71
CA VAL A 252 28.66 -24.51 32.27
C VAL A 252 27.64 -25.64 32.39
N PHE A 253 27.79 -26.74 31.63
CA PHE A 253 26.78 -27.82 31.53
C PHE A 253 27.21 -29.20 32.06
N GLY A 254 28.26 -29.25 32.89
CA GLY A 254 28.70 -30.51 33.52
C GLY A 254 29.17 -31.59 32.51
N PRO A 255 29.20 -32.88 32.91
CA PRO A 255 29.78 -33.97 32.10
C PRO A 255 29.14 -34.16 30.71
N VAL A 256 27.97 -33.59 30.46
CA VAL A 256 27.29 -33.63 29.15
C VAL A 256 27.83 -32.52 28.22
N GLY A 257 28.25 -31.37 28.76
CA GLY A 257 28.88 -30.28 27.99
C GLY A 257 30.31 -30.60 27.51
N SER A 258 31.00 -31.54 28.15
CA SER A 258 32.34 -31.99 27.72
C SER A 258 32.31 -33.00 26.57
N ALA A 259 31.16 -33.61 26.28
CA ALA A 259 30.98 -34.46 25.10
C ALA A 259 30.87 -33.64 23.79
N VAL A 260 30.34 -32.42 23.86
CA VAL A 260 30.26 -31.51 22.70
C VAL A 260 31.63 -30.89 22.36
N GLY A 261 32.51 -30.74 23.36
CA GLY A 261 33.87 -30.23 23.18
C GLY A 261 34.87 -31.24 22.58
N ALA A 262 34.49 -32.50 22.42
CA ALA A 262 35.36 -33.56 21.93
C ALA A 262 34.86 -34.16 20.60
N VAL A 263 34.75 -33.34 19.55
CA VAL A 263 34.53 -33.84 18.20
C VAL A 263 35.57 -33.27 17.24
N ILE A 264 36.62 -34.07 16.98
CA ILE A 264 37.54 -33.85 15.87
C ILE A 264 37.03 -34.68 14.68
N GLY A 265 36.69 -34.00 13.57
CA GLY A 265 36.91 -34.53 12.21
C GLY A 265 35.69 -34.69 11.30
N GLY A 266 35.12 -33.58 10.80
CA GLY A 266 34.27 -33.59 9.60
C GLY A 266 33.32 -32.39 9.51
N VAL A 267 33.01 -31.91 8.30
CA VAL A 267 31.97 -30.88 8.07
C VAL A 267 30.65 -31.27 8.74
N SER A 268 30.33 -32.57 8.80
CA SER A 268 29.16 -33.12 9.50
C SER A 268 29.21 -32.97 11.03
N ALA A 269 30.39 -33.00 11.65
CA ALA A 269 30.53 -32.84 13.09
C ALA A 269 30.33 -31.39 13.54
N TRP A 270 30.82 -30.44 12.77
CA TRP A 270 30.62 -29.02 13.03
C TRP A 270 29.15 -28.61 12.85
N LEU A 271 28.51 -29.05 11.76
CA LEU A 271 27.07 -28.85 11.57
C LEU A 271 26.22 -29.50 12.66
N ALA A 272 26.64 -30.65 13.20
CA ALA A 272 25.96 -31.29 14.32
C ALA A 272 26.10 -30.50 15.63
N ALA A 273 27.27 -29.89 15.89
CA ALA A 273 27.46 -29.01 17.03
C ALA A 273 26.58 -27.75 16.93
N ASP A 274 26.54 -27.13 15.75
CA ASP A 274 25.64 -25.99 15.49
C ASP A 274 24.18 -26.38 15.69
N ALA A 275 23.74 -27.52 15.15
CA ALA A 275 22.36 -28.01 15.32
C ALA A 275 21.95 -28.16 16.80
N VAL A 276 22.86 -28.66 17.64
CA VAL A 276 22.62 -28.81 19.08
C VAL A 276 22.52 -27.45 19.77
N ILE A 277 23.39 -26.51 19.44
CA ILE A 277 23.36 -25.16 20.01
C ILE A 277 22.06 -24.44 19.63
N ILE A 278 21.69 -24.50 18.35
CA ILE A 278 20.45 -23.88 17.84
C ILE A 278 19.22 -24.52 18.51
N GLY A 279 19.17 -25.85 18.60
CA GLY A 279 18.04 -26.54 19.24
C GLY A 279 17.90 -26.23 20.73
N ILE A 280 19.00 -25.96 21.43
CA ILE A 280 18.95 -25.45 22.81
C ILE A 280 18.36 -24.04 22.83
N ASP A 281 18.85 -23.14 21.97
CA ASP A 281 18.34 -21.76 21.92
C ASP A 281 16.85 -21.72 21.56
N GLU A 282 16.43 -22.52 20.59
CA GLU A 282 15.03 -22.68 20.19
C GLU A 282 14.18 -23.14 21.38
N HIS A 283 14.59 -24.21 22.07
CA HIS A 283 13.81 -24.76 23.18
C HIS A 283 13.55 -23.75 24.30
N PHE A 284 14.48 -22.81 24.53
CA PHE A 284 14.35 -21.82 25.59
C PHE A 284 13.79 -20.47 25.15
N ASN A 285 13.95 -20.08 23.87
CA ASN A 285 13.66 -18.72 23.41
C ASN A 285 12.59 -18.65 22.31
N ARG A 286 12.13 -19.76 21.73
CA ARG A 286 11.16 -19.75 20.62
C ARG A 286 9.88 -18.98 20.93
N ASP A 287 9.22 -19.27 22.04
CA ASP A 287 7.99 -18.59 22.44
C ASP A 287 8.20 -17.07 22.61
N GLU A 288 9.33 -16.69 23.20
CA GLU A 288 9.70 -15.29 23.38
C GLU A 288 10.02 -14.60 22.04
N PHE A 289 10.61 -15.32 21.08
CA PHE A 289 10.90 -14.83 19.73
C PHE A 289 9.61 -14.64 18.91
N GLU A 290 8.72 -15.63 18.88
CA GLU A 290 7.43 -15.54 18.18
C GLU A 290 6.55 -14.42 18.77
N SER A 291 6.55 -14.25 20.10
CA SER A 291 5.88 -13.13 20.77
C SER A 291 6.48 -11.79 20.34
N GLN A 292 7.81 -11.66 20.29
CA GLN A 292 8.45 -10.44 19.83
C GLN A 292 8.13 -10.11 18.36
N LEU A 293 8.06 -11.12 17.49
CA LEU A 293 7.62 -10.94 16.10
C LEU A 293 6.18 -10.46 16.04
N SER A 294 5.30 -11.06 16.85
CA SER A 294 3.89 -10.64 16.94
C SER A 294 3.76 -9.17 17.35
N ASP A 295 4.47 -8.75 18.40
CA ASP A 295 4.48 -7.34 18.84
C ASP A 295 4.95 -6.38 17.74
N LEU A 296 5.97 -6.79 16.99
CA LEU A 296 6.53 -5.99 15.90
C LEU A 296 5.56 -5.90 14.71
N VAL A 297 4.85 -6.99 14.42
CA VAL A 297 3.77 -7.01 13.41
C VAL A 297 2.60 -6.12 13.85
N ASP A 298 2.22 -6.14 15.13
CA ASP A 298 1.19 -5.27 15.69
C ASP A 298 1.56 -3.78 15.57
N GLU A 299 2.80 -3.42 15.93
CA GLU A 299 3.31 -2.06 15.77
C GLU A 299 3.26 -1.62 14.30
N ASN A 300 3.63 -2.52 13.39
CA ASN A 300 3.61 -2.28 11.96
C ASN A 300 2.18 -2.08 11.41
N LYS A 301 1.24 -2.93 11.84
CA LYS A 301 -0.18 -2.83 11.51
C LYS A 301 -0.75 -1.49 11.95
N ALA A 302 -0.43 -1.04 13.17
CA ALA A 302 -0.86 0.26 13.69
C ALA A 302 -0.29 1.44 12.87
N GLN A 303 0.99 1.37 12.45
CA GLN A 303 1.59 2.37 11.57
C GLN A 303 0.90 2.43 10.20
N LEU A 304 0.64 1.27 9.59
CA LEU A 304 -0.05 1.21 8.31
C LEU A 304 -1.49 1.75 8.41
N GLN A 305 -2.20 1.42 9.50
CA GLN A 305 -3.53 1.96 9.79
C GLN A 305 -3.51 3.49 9.84
N ALA A 306 -2.57 4.07 10.57
CA ALA A 306 -2.42 5.52 10.67
C ALA A 306 -2.13 6.17 9.31
N HIS A 307 -1.30 5.54 8.47
CA HIS A 307 -1.03 6.00 7.11
C HIS A 307 -2.28 5.98 6.23
N LEU A 308 -3.04 4.88 6.25
CA LEU A 308 -4.28 4.74 5.47
C LEU A 308 -5.35 5.74 5.92
N LEU A 309 -5.55 5.92 7.23
CA LEU A 309 -6.46 6.92 7.77
C LEU A 309 -6.06 8.34 7.37
N THR A 310 -4.76 8.66 7.42
CA THR A 310 -4.24 9.96 6.98
C THR A 310 -4.52 10.18 5.49
N SER A 311 -4.36 9.16 4.67
CA SER A 311 -4.67 9.23 3.24
C SER A 311 -6.16 9.45 2.98
N LEU A 312 -7.04 8.78 3.72
CA LEU A 312 -8.49 8.98 3.65
C LEU A 312 -8.88 10.41 4.07
N ALA A 313 -8.26 10.94 5.13
CA ALA A 313 -8.49 12.31 5.57
C ALA A 313 -8.00 13.34 4.55
N ALA A 314 -6.85 13.11 3.92
CA ALA A 314 -6.35 13.96 2.84
C ALA A 314 -7.30 13.97 1.64
N LYS A 315 -7.79 12.79 1.23
CA LYS A 315 -8.80 12.66 0.18
C LYS A 315 -10.08 13.43 0.51
N GLN A 316 -10.53 13.38 1.77
CA GLN A 316 -11.68 14.15 2.24
C GLN A 316 -11.45 15.67 2.11
N VAL A 317 -10.30 16.17 2.55
CA VAL A 317 -9.96 17.60 2.46
C VAL A 317 -9.88 18.09 1.01
N ASP A 318 -9.30 17.28 0.12
CA ASP A 318 -9.21 17.61 -1.31
C ASP A 318 -10.59 17.68 -1.96
N MET A 319 -11.46 16.72 -1.65
CA MET A 319 -12.85 16.72 -2.11
C MET A 319 -13.63 17.96 -1.62
N ASP A 320 -13.45 18.35 -0.36
CA ASP A 320 -14.11 19.54 0.19
C ASP A 320 -13.61 20.80 -0.52
N THR A 321 -12.29 20.98 -0.64
CA THR A 321 -11.66 22.16 -1.24
C THR A 321 -12.10 22.37 -2.68
N PHE A 322 -12.08 21.30 -3.48
CA PHE A 322 -12.47 21.37 -4.88
C PHE A 322 -13.94 21.75 -5.07
N THR A 323 -14.82 21.15 -4.27
CA THR A 323 -16.24 21.47 -4.29
C THR A 323 -16.50 22.96 -4.06
N LEU A 324 -15.69 23.62 -3.21
CA LEU A 324 -15.82 25.05 -2.98
C LEU A 324 -15.46 25.88 -4.20
N GLN A 325 -14.41 25.46 -4.92
CA GLN A 325 -13.90 26.18 -6.08
C GLN A 325 -14.87 26.07 -7.26
N GLU A 326 -15.35 24.88 -7.60
CA GLU A 326 -16.32 24.70 -8.69
C GLU A 326 -17.63 25.45 -8.45
N LEU A 327 -18.16 25.40 -7.23
CA LEU A 327 -19.38 26.14 -6.89
C LEU A 327 -19.18 27.65 -7.02
N ASN A 328 -17.98 28.15 -6.73
CA ASN A 328 -17.66 29.57 -6.86
C ASN A 328 -17.41 30.00 -8.32
N GLU A 329 -16.88 29.11 -9.16
CA GLU A 329 -16.65 29.36 -10.60
C GLU A 329 -17.92 29.19 -11.45
N SER A 330 -18.89 28.40 -10.97
CA SER A 330 -20.17 28.16 -11.65
C SER A 330 -21.24 29.25 -11.42
N LEU A 331 -20.98 30.22 -10.55
CA LEU A 331 -21.84 31.37 -10.27
C LEU A 331 -21.39 32.58 -11.13
N PRO A 332 -22.28 33.22 -11.91
CA PRO A 332 -21.99 34.45 -12.63
C PRO A 332 -21.79 35.67 -11.69
#